data_AF-A0AAV1URP3-F1
#
_entry.id   AF-A0AAV1URP3-F1
#
_cell.length_a   1.000
_cell.length_b   1.000
_cell.length_c   1.000
_cell.angle_alpha   90.00
_cell.angle_beta   90.00
_cell.angle_gamma   90.00
#
_symmetry.space_group_name_H-M   'P 1'
#
loop_
_entity.id
_entity.type
_entity.pdbx_description
1 polymer ?
#
loop_
_entity_poly.entity_id
_entity_poly.type
_entity_poly.pdbx_seq_one_letter_code
_entity_poly.pdbx_strand_id
1 'polypeptide(L)'
;MSFRPVTLKLEKVYIGCVLVSKKRYVGNKFEAPTQETGVIESKGIETVRRDSCKVVQHAMQVSLETLFASCDLSKVKQTLEKYWQQILEHRVPLKDFIFAKEVRLGTYSNGSAPPAALVSMMAMEKDPRAEPRYAERVPYVVVNGPPGARLMDLVVSPDEYFDKRKRHSINYHYYINKQIIPSLERLFLLTGANIRLWYATLPRSSVKARQFDNATPTRRSSRGCRSIDSFYKSKHCRLCGSLGIDTLCANCIANPQRSLLAIHTAATRHEKAVMTLEFACTACADRDAFTSCNNVSCRVWNHIKLFETDKSTLSYQE
;
A
#
# COMPACT_ATOMS: atom_id res chain seq x y z
N MET A 1 35.94 -14.52 -40.22
CA MET A 1 36.76 -13.30 -40.12
C MET A 1 35.93 -12.24 -39.39
N SER A 2 36.34 -11.84 -38.19
CA SER A 2 35.68 -10.75 -37.46
C SER A 2 36.10 -9.40 -38.06
N PHE A 3 35.14 -8.61 -38.54
CA PHE A 3 35.39 -7.26 -39.06
C PHE A 3 35.76 -6.33 -37.89
N ARG A 4 37.04 -5.94 -37.76
CA ARG A 4 37.46 -4.88 -36.83
C ARG A 4 36.75 -3.58 -37.27
N PRO A 5 35.95 -2.89 -36.42
CA PRO A 5 36.15 -2.66 -34.98
C PRO A 5 35.27 -3.46 -34.00
N VAL A 6 34.57 -4.52 -34.44
CA VAL A 6 33.60 -5.21 -33.57
C VAL A 6 34.28 -6.17 -32.59
N THR A 7 34.13 -5.92 -31.29
CA THR A 7 34.61 -6.79 -30.19
C THR A 7 33.47 -7.16 -29.25
N LEU A 8 33.41 -8.44 -28.84
CA LEU A 8 32.49 -8.91 -27.80
C LEU A 8 33.20 -8.86 -26.45
N LYS A 9 32.55 -8.26 -25.45
CA LYS A 9 33.04 -8.19 -24.08
C LYS A 9 32.07 -8.91 -23.15
N LEU A 10 32.58 -9.81 -22.33
CA LEU A 10 31.80 -10.37 -21.22
C LEU A 10 31.62 -9.30 -20.16
N GLU A 11 30.37 -8.93 -19.87
CA GLU A 11 30.03 -7.92 -18.86
C GLU A 11 29.66 -8.56 -17.52
N LYS A 12 28.83 -9.61 -17.54
CA LYS A 12 28.24 -10.24 -16.34
C LYS A 12 27.67 -11.61 -16.63
N VAL A 13 27.44 -12.37 -15.56
CA VAL A 13 26.76 -13.66 -15.55
C VAL A 13 25.57 -13.59 -14.59
N TYR A 14 24.45 -14.25 -14.93
CA TYR A 14 23.32 -14.40 -14.01
C TYR A 14 23.35 -15.79 -13.36
N ILE A 15 23.25 -15.84 -12.03
CA ILE A 15 23.04 -17.08 -11.27
C ILE A 15 21.61 -17.06 -10.74
N GLY A 16 20.72 -17.81 -11.39
CA GLY A 16 19.28 -17.69 -11.20
C GLY A 16 18.71 -16.50 -11.98
N CYS A 17 17.79 -16.78 -12.88
CA CYS A 17 17.07 -15.75 -13.62
C CYS A 17 15.65 -16.20 -13.97
N VAL A 18 14.76 -15.22 -14.14
CA VAL A 18 13.39 -15.40 -14.58
C VAL A 18 13.20 -14.58 -15.86
N LEU A 19 12.98 -15.27 -16.97
CA LEU A 19 12.75 -14.68 -18.29
C LEU A 19 11.26 -14.66 -18.59
N VAL A 20 10.59 -13.52 -18.35
CA VAL A 20 9.13 -13.42 -18.45
C VAL A 20 8.68 -13.22 -19.89
N SER A 21 9.27 -12.23 -20.58
CA SER A 21 8.96 -11.92 -21.98
C SER A 21 10.09 -11.10 -22.60
N LYS A 22 9.95 -10.75 -23.89
CA LYS A 22 10.87 -9.81 -24.56
C LYS A 22 11.00 -8.52 -23.73
N LYS A 23 12.25 -8.11 -23.46
CA LYS A 23 12.61 -6.94 -22.63
C LYS A 23 12.08 -6.99 -21.18
N ARG A 24 11.69 -8.17 -20.67
CA ARG A 24 11.21 -8.37 -19.30
C ARG A 24 11.89 -9.56 -18.65
N TYR A 25 12.88 -9.29 -17.82
CA TYR A 25 13.64 -10.32 -17.12
C TYR A 25 14.18 -9.80 -15.79
N VAL A 26 14.49 -10.74 -14.90
CA VAL A 26 15.18 -10.46 -13.66
C VAL A 26 16.18 -11.56 -13.38
N GLY A 27 17.36 -11.21 -12.86
CA GLY A 27 18.34 -12.21 -12.46
C GLY A 27 19.33 -11.67 -11.44
N ASN A 28 19.97 -12.57 -10.72
CA ASN A 28 21.02 -12.23 -9.77
C ASN A 28 22.35 -12.12 -10.51
N LYS A 29 22.84 -10.89 -10.76
CA LYS A 29 24.04 -10.64 -11.57
C LYS A 29 25.33 -10.70 -10.75
N PHE A 30 26.37 -11.22 -11.39
CA PHE A 30 27.74 -11.28 -10.93
C PHE A 30 28.65 -10.70 -12.02
N GLU A 31 29.44 -9.70 -11.67
CA GLU A 31 30.33 -8.98 -12.61
C GLU A 31 31.78 -9.47 -12.49
N ALA A 32 32.16 -10.02 -11.33
CA ALA A 32 33.49 -10.57 -11.07
C ALA A 32 33.41 -11.98 -10.46
N PRO A 33 34.37 -12.88 -10.75
CA PRO A 33 34.42 -14.21 -10.13
C PRO A 33 34.61 -14.19 -8.61
N THR A 34 35.19 -13.11 -8.07
CA THR A 34 35.41 -12.91 -6.63
C THR A 34 34.18 -12.37 -5.90
N GLN A 35 33.10 -12.05 -6.62
CA GLN A 35 31.87 -11.52 -6.04
C GLN A 35 31.07 -12.66 -5.39
N GLU A 36 30.97 -12.65 -4.06
CA GLU A 36 30.23 -13.68 -3.31
C GLU A 36 28.72 -13.48 -3.35
N THR A 37 28.26 -12.22 -3.31
CA THR A 37 26.83 -11.88 -3.28
C THR A 37 26.41 -11.23 -4.58
N GLY A 38 25.45 -11.85 -5.26
CA GLY A 38 24.89 -11.31 -6.50
C GLY A 38 24.03 -10.06 -6.24
N VAL A 39 23.90 -9.23 -7.28
CA VAL A 39 23.00 -8.06 -7.25
C VAL A 39 21.79 -8.35 -8.12
N ILE A 40 20.57 -8.16 -7.61
CA ILE A 40 19.37 -8.37 -8.41
C ILE A 40 19.25 -7.28 -9.47
N GLU A 41 19.30 -7.67 -10.74
CA GLU A 41 19.06 -6.76 -11.86
C GLU A 41 17.70 -7.04 -12.49
N SER A 42 16.83 -6.03 -12.45
CA SER A 42 15.49 -6.06 -13.00
C SER A 42 15.43 -5.26 -14.30
N LYS A 43 14.87 -5.84 -15.37
CA LYS A 43 14.66 -5.17 -16.65
C LYS A 43 13.21 -5.30 -17.07
N GLY A 44 12.54 -4.16 -17.26
CA GLY A 44 11.16 -4.09 -17.79
C GLY A 44 10.06 -4.72 -16.93
N ILE A 45 10.39 -5.25 -15.75
CA ILE A 45 9.43 -5.72 -14.74
C ILE A 45 8.97 -4.57 -13.85
N GLU A 46 7.92 -4.79 -13.07
CA GLU A 46 7.21 -3.74 -12.34
C GLU A 46 8.07 -3.02 -11.30
N THR A 47 9.12 -3.67 -10.75
CA THR A 47 10.07 -3.04 -9.79
C THR A 47 10.72 -1.78 -10.34
N VAL A 48 11.01 -1.73 -11.64
CA VAL A 48 11.68 -0.57 -12.30
C VAL A 48 10.71 0.31 -13.07
N ARG A 49 9.41 -0.04 -13.11
CA ARG A 49 8.40 0.74 -13.82
C ARG A 49 7.75 1.76 -12.90
N ARG A 50 7.78 3.03 -13.32
CA ARG A 50 7.15 4.17 -12.62
C ARG A 50 5.62 4.19 -12.68
N ASP A 51 5.02 3.38 -13.56
CA ASP A 51 3.56 3.34 -13.76
C ASP A 51 2.83 2.52 -12.69
N SER A 52 3.56 1.72 -11.91
CA SER A 52 3.05 0.88 -10.83
C SER A 52 3.19 1.59 -9.49
N CYS A 53 2.27 1.33 -8.55
CA CYS A 53 2.39 1.83 -7.19
C CYS A 53 3.47 1.05 -6.40
N LYS A 54 3.97 1.65 -5.32
CA LYS A 54 5.08 1.07 -4.55
C LYS A 54 4.70 -0.21 -3.85
N VAL A 55 3.42 -0.40 -3.49
CA VAL A 55 2.95 -1.68 -2.92
C VAL A 55 3.26 -2.86 -3.85
N VAL A 56 3.10 -2.67 -5.17
CA VAL A 56 3.44 -3.72 -6.16
C VAL A 56 4.95 -3.90 -6.26
N GLN A 57 5.70 -2.80 -6.33
CA GLN A 57 7.15 -2.83 -6.41
C GLN A 57 7.77 -3.53 -5.19
N HIS A 58 7.31 -3.20 -3.99
CA HIS A 58 7.76 -3.78 -2.74
C HIS A 58 7.43 -5.26 -2.64
N ALA A 59 6.19 -5.66 -2.94
CA ALA A 59 5.80 -7.08 -2.97
C ALA A 59 6.69 -7.89 -3.91
N MET A 60 6.94 -7.35 -5.11
CA MET A 60 7.78 -8.00 -6.12
C MET A 60 9.24 -8.07 -5.70
N GLN A 61 9.80 -6.97 -5.21
CA GLN A 61 11.20 -6.89 -4.77
C GLN A 61 11.47 -7.89 -3.63
N VAL A 62 10.67 -7.85 -2.56
CA VAL A 62 10.85 -8.73 -1.41
C VAL A 62 10.67 -10.21 -1.80
N SER A 63 9.74 -10.51 -2.71
CA SER A 63 9.56 -11.88 -3.22
C SER A 63 10.78 -12.37 -4.00
N LEU A 64 11.35 -11.52 -4.86
CA LEU A 64 12.54 -11.85 -5.66
C LEU A 64 13.80 -11.95 -4.79
N GLU A 65 13.97 -11.04 -3.83
CA GLU A 65 15.05 -11.10 -2.84
C GLU A 65 14.99 -12.41 -2.03
N THR A 66 13.81 -12.76 -1.53
CA THR A 66 13.59 -14.02 -0.80
C THR A 66 13.87 -15.23 -1.70
N LEU A 67 13.42 -15.21 -2.96
CA LEU A 67 13.62 -16.29 -3.91
C LEU A 67 15.11 -16.49 -4.23
N PHE A 68 15.84 -15.43 -4.59
CA PHE A 68 17.24 -15.55 -4.96
C PHE A 68 18.16 -15.84 -3.77
N ALA A 69 17.78 -15.41 -2.56
CA ALA A 69 18.57 -15.69 -1.35
C ALA A 69 18.34 -17.11 -0.82
N SER A 70 17.12 -17.65 -0.93
CA SER A 70 16.77 -18.91 -0.27
C SER A 70 16.45 -20.08 -1.21
N CYS A 71 16.18 -19.79 -2.49
CA CYS A 71 15.68 -20.76 -3.48
C CYS A 71 14.43 -21.55 -3.01
N ASP A 72 13.66 -21.00 -2.06
CA ASP A 72 12.53 -21.68 -1.42
C ASP A 72 11.22 -20.89 -1.59
N LEU A 73 10.29 -21.45 -2.35
CA LEU A 73 8.97 -20.88 -2.60
C LEU A 73 8.10 -20.80 -1.33
N SER A 74 8.35 -21.65 -0.34
CA SER A 74 7.63 -21.65 0.93
C SER A 74 7.91 -20.37 1.72
N LYS A 75 9.18 -19.92 1.74
CA LYS A 75 9.58 -18.66 2.36
C LYS A 75 8.99 -17.46 1.62
N VAL A 76 8.97 -17.50 0.28
CA VAL A 76 8.32 -16.46 -0.54
C VAL A 76 6.84 -16.36 -0.19
N LYS A 77 6.13 -17.50 -0.11
CA LYS A 77 4.72 -17.55 0.30
C LYS A 77 4.50 -16.91 1.67
N GLN A 78 5.26 -17.30 2.69
CA GLN A 78 5.13 -16.75 4.05
C GLN A 78 5.33 -15.22 4.07
N THR A 79 6.32 -14.72 3.34
CA THR A 79 6.59 -13.28 3.25
C THR A 79 5.46 -12.53 2.57
N LEU A 80 4.89 -13.08 1.48
CA LEU A 80 3.73 -12.51 0.81
C LEU A 80 2.48 -12.53 1.68
N GLU A 81 2.21 -13.63 2.39
CA GLU A 81 1.09 -13.74 3.32
C GLU A 81 1.16 -12.68 4.42
N LYS A 82 2.33 -12.49 5.01
CA LYS A 82 2.59 -11.45 6.00
C LYS A 82 2.37 -10.05 5.43
N TYR A 83 2.81 -9.80 4.19
CA TYR A 83 2.61 -8.50 3.55
C TYR A 83 1.13 -8.24 3.20
N TRP A 84 0.40 -9.23 2.69
CA TRP A 84 -1.04 -9.11 2.48
C TRP A 84 -1.80 -8.85 3.77
N GLN A 85 -1.42 -9.50 4.88
CA GLN A 85 -1.98 -9.20 6.20
C GLN A 85 -1.73 -7.74 6.61
N GLN A 86 -0.50 -7.22 6.43
CA GLN A 86 -0.21 -5.81 6.72
C GLN A 86 -1.05 -4.83 5.89
N ILE A 87 -1.27 -5.13 4.61
CA ILE A 87 -2.13 -4.33 3.72
C ILE A 87 -3.58 -4.35 4.23
N LEU A 88 -4.11 -5.54 4.52
CA LEU A 88 -5.50 -5.73 4.98
C LEU A 88 -5.74 -5.13 6.37
N GLU A 89 -4.72 -5.10 7.23
CA GLU A 89 -4.74 -4.47 8.55
C GLU A 89 -4.44 -2.97 8.53
N HIS A 90 -4.40 -2.35 7.35
CA HIS A 90 -4.17 -0.91 7.15
C HIS A 90 -2.81 -0.40 7.61
N ARG A 91 -1.80 -1.26 7.84
CA ARG A 91 -0.49 -0.85 8.37
C ARG A 91 0.48 -0.27 7.33
N VAL A 92 0.05 -0.18 6.07
CA VAL A 92 0.84 0.34 4.96
C VAL A 92 0.44 1.80 4.70
N PRO A 93 1.40 2.75 4.60
CA PRO A 93 1.10 4.17 4.40
C PRO A 93 0.46 4.44 3.03
N LEU A 94 -0.39 5.47 2.94
CA LEU A 94 -1.08 5.85 1.70
C LEU A 94 -0.10 6.07 0.54
N LYS A 95 1.04 6.71 0.80
CA LYS A 95 2.10 6.97 -0.19
C LYS A 95 2.44 5.76 -1.06
N ASP A 96 2.38 4.56 -0.52
CA ASP A 96 2.75 3.36 -1.26
C ASP A 96 1.66 2.88 -2.23
N PHE A 97 0.41 3.32 -2.01
CA PHE A 97 -0.75 3.04 -2.88
C PHE A 97 -0.90 4.06 -4.02
N ILE A 98 -0.17 5.18 -3.98
CA ILE A 98 -0.29 6.24 -5.00
C ILE A 98 0.23 5.73 -6.35
N PHE A 99 -0.60 5.82 -7.37
CA PHE A 99 -0.18 5.74 -8.76
C PHE A 99 0.22 7.13 -9.24
N ALA A 100 1.17 7.23 -10.16
CA ALA A 100 1.47 8.47 -10.87
C ALA A 100 1.63 8.17 -12.36
N LYS A 101 0.75 8.69 -13.21
CA LYS A 101 0.75 8.43 -14.66
C LYS A 101 0.75 9.72 -15.46
N GLU A 102 1.43 9.68 -16.60
CA GLU A 102 1.54 10.82 -17.52
C GLU A 102 0.18 11.13 -18.14
N VAL A 103 -0.19 12.41 -18.10
CA VAL A 103 -1.43 12.93 -18.69
C VAL A 103 -1.09 13.75 -19.93
N ARG A 104 -1.83 13.50 -21.02
CA ARG A 104 -1.75 14.21 -22.30
C ARG A 104 -3.14 14.68 -22.71
N LEU A 105 -3.64 15.71 -22.03
CA LEU A 105 -4.95 16.29 -22.32
C LEU A 105 -5.03 16.71 -23.80
N GLY A 106 -6.21 16.53 -24.41
CA GLY A 106 -6.44 16.78 -25.84
C GLY A 106 -6.03 15.63 -26.79
N THR A 107 -5.29 14.62 -26.34
CA THR A 107 -4.94 13.44 -27.18
C THR A 107 -5.91 12.26 -27.01
N TYR A 108 -6.73 12.27 -25.96
CA TYR A 108 -7.61 11.15 -25.64
C TYR A 108 -8.92 11.23 -26.42
N SER A 109 -9.39 10.09 -26.93
CA SER A 109 -10.72 9.98 -27.52
C SER A 109 -11.81 10.10 -26.46
N ASN A 110 -12.98 10.58 -26.88
CA ASN A 110 -14.15 10.77 -26.02
C ASN A 110 -14.49 9.46 -25.29
N GLY A 111 -14.48 9.49 -23.95
CA GLY A 111 -14.83 8.35 -23.10
C GLY A 111 -13.70 7.37 -22.75
N SER A 112 -12.48 7.54 -23.29
CA SER A 112 -11.33 6.66 -23.00
C SER A 112 -10.24 7.33 -22.14
N ALA A 113 -10.59 8.39 -21.40
CA ALA A 113 -9.64 9.11 -20.57
C ALA A 113 -9.05 8.19 -19.49
N PRO A 114 -7.71 8.12 -19.34
CA PRO A 114 -7.11 7.33 -18.28
C PRO A 114 -7.45 7.91 -16.90
N PRO A 115 -7.39 7.10 -15.82
CA PRO A 115 -7.64 7.54 -14.45
C PRO A 115 -6.98 8.86 -14.05
N ALA A 116 -5.71 9.05 -14.44
CA ALA A 116 -4.97 10.27 -14.13
C ALA A 116 -5.56 11.51 -14.83
N ALA A 117 -6.04 11.37 -16.08
CA ALA A 117 -6.68 12.46 -16.80
C ALA A 117 -8.05 12.82 -16.20
N LEU A 118 -8.80 11.82 -15.70
CA LEU A 118 -10.06 12.07 -14.98
C LEU A 118 -9.82 12.91 -13.73
N VAL A 119 -8.80 12.57 -12.94
CA VAL A 119 -8.41 13.35 -11.74
C VAL A 119 -8.01 14.77 -12.11
N SER A 120 -7.26 14.96 -13.20
CA SER A 120 -6.94 16.30 -13.70
C SER A 120 -8.17 17.09 -14.11
N MET A 121 -9.12 16.49 -14.84
CA MET A 121 -10.36 17.17 -15.22
C MET A 121 -11.19 17.57 -13.99
N MET A 122 -11.30 16.69 -12.99
CA MET A 122 -11.95 17.00 -11.72
C MET A 122 -11.24 18.12 -10.94
N ALA A 123 -9.91 18.24 -11.06
CA ALA A 123 -9.16 19.34 -10.47
C ALA A 123 -9.42 20.65 -11.23
N MET A 124 -9.46 20.62 -12.56
CA MET A 124 -9.76 21.77 -13.43
C MET A 124 -11.18 22.30 -13.25
N GLU A 125 -12.15 21.43 -12.95
CA GLU A 125 -13.52 21.82 -12.60
C GLU A 125 -13.58 22.65 -11.31
N LYS A 126 -12.68 22.37 -10.35
CA LYS A 126 -12.59 23.10 -9.08
C LYS A 126 -11.79 24.39 -9.24
N ASP A 127 -10.66 24.30 -9.93
CA ASP A 127 -9.79 25.43 -10.24
C ASP A 127 -9.31 25.32 -11.70
N PRO A 128 -9.77 26.21 -12.61
CA PRO A 128 -9.34 26.21 -14.00
C PRO A 128 -7.81 26.32 -14.20
N ARG A 129 -7.07 26.82 -13.21
CA ARG A 129 -5.60 26.92 -13.25
C ARG A 129 -4.88 25.62 -12.88
N ALA A 130 -5.60 24.60 -12.42
CA ALA A 130 -5.06 23.29 -12.08
C ALA A 130 -4.83 22.38 -13.31
N GLU A 131 -4.75 22.96 -14.51
CA GLU A 131 -4.45 22.22 -15.74
C GLU A 131 -3.05 21.60 -15.68
N PRO A 132 -2.92 20.27 -15.85
CA PRO A 132 -1.61 19.61 -15.87
C PRO A 132 -0.84 19.97 -17.13
N ARG A 133 0.48 20.07 -17.01
CA ARG A 133 1.37 20.24 -18.15
C ARG A 133 1.37 18.98 -19.02
N TYR A 134 1.80 19.15 -20.28
CA TYR A 134 1.94 18.03 -21.20
C TYR A 134 2.89 16.95 -20.63
N ALA A 135 2.40 15.71 -20.58
CA ALA A 135 3.09 14.55 -20.01
C ALA A 135 3.44 14.68 -18.51
N GLU A 136 2.75 15.56 -17.77
CA GLU A 136 2.87 15.63 -16.32
C GLU A 136 2.34 14.35 -15.66
N ARG A 137 3.04 13.85 -14.64
CA ARG A 137 2.62 12.65 -13.90
C ARG A 137 1.67 13.03 -12.78
N VAL A 138 0.39 12.78 -13.00
CA VAL A 138 -0.66 13.13 -12.06
C VAL A 138 -0.88 11.98 -11.07
N PRO A 139 -0.81 12.24 -9.76
CA PRO A 139 -0.98 11.21 -8.75
C PRO A 139 -2.46 10.90 -8.49
N TYR A 140 -2.77 9.62 -8.26
CA TYR A 140 -4.11 9.19 -7.89
C TYR A 140 -4.11 7.91 -7.03
N VAL A 141 -5.21 7.69 -6.32
CA VAL A 141 -5.47 6.47 -5.54
C VAL A 141 -6.83 5.90 -5.87
N VAL A 142 -6.97 4.57 -5.76
CA VAL A 142 -8.24 3.86 -5.94
C VAL A 142 -8.89 3.59 -4.58
N VAL A 143 -10.12 4.07 -4.42
CA VAL A 143 -10.93 3.96 -3.20
C VAL A 143 -12.05 2.92 -3.34
N ASN A 144 -12.65 2.52 -2.23
CA ASN A 144 -13.84 1.68 -2.24
C ASN A 144 -15.05 2.49 -2.71
N GLY A 145 -15.95 1.83 -3.40
CA GLY A 145 -17.25 2.40 -3.76
C GLY A 145 -18.31 1.30 -3.87
N PRO A 146 -19.50 1.64 -4.39
CA PRO A 146 -20.62 0.72 -4.43
C PRO A 146 -20.32 -0.52 -5.30
N PRO A 147 -20.97 -1.66 -5.02
CA PRO A 147 -20.80 -2.86 -5.83
C PRO A 147 -21.16 -2.56 -7.29
N GLY A 148 -20.30 -2.99 -8.22
CA GLY A 148 -20.49 -2.74 -9.66
C GLY A 148 -20.02 -1.37 -10.16
N ALA A 149 -19.50 -0.49 -9.30
CA ALA A 149 -18.91 0.77 -9.72
C ALA A 149 -17.75 0.57 -10.71
N ARG A 150 -17.67 1.43 -11.72
CA ARG A 150 -16.56 1.38 -12.69
C ARG A 150 -15.29 1.89 -12.00
N LEU A 151 -14.14 1.34 -12.37
CA LEU A 151 -12.86 1.75 -11.80
C LEU A 151 -12.63 3.26 -11.90
N MET A 152 -13.04 3.88 -13.00
CA MET A 152 -12.92 5.31 -13.27
C MET A 152 -13.65 6.18 -12.23
N ASP A 153 -14.77 5.72 -11.70
CA ASP A 153 -15.57 6.44 -10.70
C ASP A 153 -14.99 6.29 -9.28
N LEU A 154 -13.98 5.43 -9.09
CA LEU A 154 -13.34 5.10 -7.82
C LEU A 154 -11.95 5.74 -7.66
N VAL A 155 -11.61 6.68 -8.54
CA VAL A 155 -10.29 7.31 -8.57
C VAL A 155 -10.38 8.68 -7.93
N VAL A 156 -9.48 8.97 -6.99
CA VAL A 156 -9.39 10.28 -6.33
C VAL A 156 -7.94 10.76 -6.24
N SER A 157 -7.74 12.07 -6.15
CA SER A 157 -6.41 12.62 -5.84
C SER A 157 -6.02 12.29 -4.39
N PRO A 158 -4.72 12.21 -4.07
CA PRO A 158 -4.27 12.01 -2.69
C PRO A 158 -4.76 13.11 -1.74
N ASP A 159 -4.79 14.36 -2.19
CA ASP A 159 -5.25 15.49 -1.38
C ASP A 159 -6.75 15.35 -1.05
N GLU A 160 -7.58 15.02 -2.06
CA GLU A 160 -9.00 14.77 -1.84
C GLU A 160 -9.26 13.57 -0.92
N TYR A 161 -8.40 12.55 -0.97
CA TYR A 161 -8.47 11.44 -0.03
C TYR A 161 -8.27 11.89 1.42
N PHE A 162 -7.34 12.81 1.69
CA PHE A 162 -7.12 13.34 3.04
C PHE A 162 -8.22 14.30 3.48
N ASP A 163 -8.68 15.20 2.61
CA ASP A 163 -9.78 16.13 2.93
C ASP A 163 -11.08 15.40 3.25
N LYS A 164 -11.36 14.32 2.50
CA LYS A 164 -12.58 13.53 2.63
C LYS A 164 -12.31 12.14 3.24
N ARG A 165 -11.35 12.06 4.17
CA ARG A 165 -10.91 10.79 4.78
C ARG A 165 -12.01 10.02 5.52
N LYS A 166 -13.08 10.70 5.95
CA LYS A 166 -14.28 10.06 6.55
C LYS A 166 -15.15 9.31 5.54
N ARG A 167 -15.09 9.68 4.26
CA ARG A 167 -15.93 9.10 3.19
C ARG A 167 -15.14 8.11 2.34
N HIS A 168 -13.86 8.36 2.13
CA HIS A 168 -13.01 7.55 1.28
C HIS A 168 -12.20 6.54 2.07
N SER A 169 -12.12 5.33 1.54
CA SER A 169 -11.33 4.23 2.09
C SER A 169 -10.55 3.58 0.96
N ILE A 170 -9.27 3.26 1.17
CA ILE A 170 -8.46 2.61 0.14
C ILE A 170 -9.05 1.24 -0.19
N ASN A 171 -9.11 0.92 -1.49
CA ASN A 171 -9.56 -0.38 -1.95
C ASN A 171 -8.43 -1.41 -1.97
N TYR A 172 -8.08 -1.95 -0.79
CA TYR A 172 -7.00 -2.93 -0.65
C TYR A 172 -7.21 -4.17 -1.51
N HIS A 173 -8.45 -4.63 -1.67
CA HIS A 173 -8.77 -5.77 -2.52
C HIS A 173 -8.47 -5.52 -4.00
N TYR A 174 -8.69 -4.30 -4.48
CA TYR A 174 -8.27 -3.91 -5.83
C TYR A 174 -6.75 -3.99 -5.98
N TYR A 175 -5.98 -3.43 -5.06
CA TYR A 175 -4.51 -3.49 -5.15
C TYR A 175 -3.99 -4.92 -5.11
N ILE A 176 -4.50 -5.76 -4.20
CA ILE A 176 -4.06 -7.16 -4.12
C ILE A 176 -4.46 -7.94 -5.38
N ASN A 177 -5.75 -7.95 -5.73
CA ASN A 177 -6.27 -8.82 -6.80
C ASN A 177 -5.96 -8.33 -8.21
N LYS A 178 -5.90 -7.01 -8.44
CA LYS A 178 -5.74 -6.43 -9.78
C LYS A 178 -4.34 -5.91 -10.06
N GLN A 179 -3.50 -5.72 -9.04
CA GLN A 179 -2.15 -5.17 -9.22
C GLN A 179 -1.06 -6.14 -8.75
N ILE A 180 -1.08 -6.56 -7.48
CA ILE A 180 -0.03 -7.43 -6.91
C ILE A 180 -0.07 -8.82 -7.51
N ILE A 181 -1.21 -9.52 -7.41
CA ILE A 181 -1.36 -10.92 -7.86
C ILE A 181 -0.99 -11.06 -9.35
N PRO A 182 -1.55 -10.28 -10.29
CA PRO A 182 -1.21 -10.44 -11.72
C PRO A 182 0.26 -10.14 -12.05
N SER A 183 0.93 -9.34 -11.23
CA SER A 183 2.35 -9.02 -11.43
C SER A 183 3.26 -10.14 -10.94
N LEU A 184 2.91 -10.76 -9.81
CA LEU A 184 3.62 -11.92 -9.27
C LEU A 184 3.32 -13.20 -10.06
N GLU A 185 2.07 -13.43 -10.47
CA GLU A 185 1.69 -14.59 -11.30
C GLU A 185 2.54 -14.65 -12.56
N ARG A 186 2.79 -13.53 -13.24
CA ARG A 186 3.65 -13.48 -14.43
C ARG A 186 5.10 -13.90 -14.16
N LEU A 187 5.64 -13.59 -12.98
CA LEU A 187 7.01 -13.98 -12.60
C LEU A 187 7.09 -15.44 -12.18
N PHE A 188 6.13 -15.89 -11.38
CA PHE A 188 6.14 -17.21 -10.74
C PHE A 188 5.41 -18.29 -11.56
N LEU A 189 4.87 -17.95 -12.72
CA LEU A 189 4.26 -18.92 -13.65
C LEU A 189 5.23 -20.04 -14.01
N LEU A 190 6.49 -19.69 -14.27
CA LEU A 190 7.54 -20.65 -14.66
C LEU A 190 8.02 -21.53 -13.50
N THR A 191 7.77 -21.13 -12.25
CA THR A 191 8.16 -21.89 -11.06
C THR A 191 7.04 -22.82 -10.56
N GLY A 192 5.90 -22.87 -11.25
CA GLY A 192 4.74 -23.68 -10.85
C GLY A 192 3.97 -23.16 -9.63
N ALA A 193 4.24 -21.94 -9.17
CA ALA A 193 3.60 -21.37 -7.99
C ALA A 193 2.28 -20.67 -8.34
N ASN A 194 1.20 -21.05 -7.65
CA ASN A 194 -0.12 -20.44 -7.80
C ASN A 194 -0.36 -19.37 -6.73
N ILE A 195 -0.03 -18.12 -7.08
CA ILE A 195 -0.13 -16.97 -6.16
C ILE A 195 -1.58 -16.69 -5.74
N ARG A 196 -2.54 -16.87 -6.65
CA ARG A 196 -3.97 -16.68 -6.36
C ARG A 196 -4.47 -17.71 -5.36
N LEU A 197 -4.03 -18.96 -5.47
CA LEU A 197 -4.34 -19.99 -4.48
C LEU A 197 -3.77 -19.62 -3.11
N TRP A 198 -2.52 -19.13 -3.04
CA TRP A 198 -1.93 -18.69 -1.77
C TRP A 198 -2.74 -17.58 -1.10
N TYR A 199 -3.20 -16.58 -1.88
CA TYR A 199 -4.06 -15.54 -1.35
C TYR A 199 -5.45 -16.04 -0.94
N ALA A 200 -6.00 -17.03 -1.65
CA ALA A 200 -7.28 -17.65 -1.30
C ALA A 200 -7.20 -18.46 0.01
N THR A 201 -6.07 -19.14 0.24
CA THR A 201 -5.80 -19.91 1.47
C THR A 201 -5.37 -19.04 2.66
N LEU A 202 -5.13 -17.75 2.45
CA LEU A 202 -4.70 -16.84 3.51
C LEU A 202 -5.73 -16.88 4.65
N PRO A 203 -5.31 -17.16 5.90
CA PRO A 203 -6.21 -17.07 7.04
C PRO A 203 -6.63 -15.61 7.19
N ARG A 204 -7.84 -15.31 6.73
CA ARG A 204 -8.43 -13.98 6.89
C ARG A 204 -8.81 -13.87 8.35
N SER A 205 -7.98 -13.21 9.15
CA SER A 205 -8.47 -12.64 10.41
C SER A 205 -9.69 -11.82 10.03
N SER A 206 -10.84 -12.15 10.63
CA SER A 206 -12.11 -11.50 10.32
C SER A 206 -11.89 -10.00 10.34
N VAL A 207 -12.16 -9.36 9.20
CA VAL A 207 -11.89 -7.94 8.96
C VAL A 207 -12.31 -7.16 10.20
N LYS A 208 -11.36 -6.49 10.86
CA LYS A 208 -11.69 -5.60 11.96
C LYS A 208 -12.56 -4.51 11.33
N ALA A 209 -13.86 -4.54 11.63
CA ALA A 209 -14.77 -3.49 11.19
C ALA A 209 -14.15 -2.14 11.54
N ARG A 210 -14.11 -1.23 10.56
CA ARG A 210 -13.63 0.13 10.80
C ARG A 210 -14.54 0.72 11.86
N GLN A 211 -13.98 1.00 13.03
CA GLN A 211 -14.66 1.86 13.99
C GLN A 211 -14.57 3.28 13.45
N PHE A 212 -15.59 3.68 12.70
CA PHE A 212 -15.90 5.09 12.54
C PHE A 212 -16.65 5.56 13.78
N ASP A 213 -16.35 6.79 14.21
CA ASP A 213 -16.99 7.51 15.31
C ASP A 213 -18.44 7.03 15.55
N ASN A 214 -18.76 6.60 16.78
CA ASN A 214 -20.14 6.45 17.22
C ASN A 214 -20.76 7.86 17.27
N ALA A 215 -21.12 8.43 16.11
CA ALA A 215 -22.10 9.49 16.10
C ALA A 215 -23.41 8.86 16.57
N THR A 216 -23.79 9.15 17.81
CA THR A 216 -25.11 8.90 18.37
C THR A 216 -26.16 9.13 17.28
N PRO A 217 -27.16 8.26 17.10
CA PRO A 217 -28.19 8.43 16.07
C PRO A 217 -29.17 9.54 16.49
N THR A 218 -28.66 10.73 16.81
CA THR A 218 -29.46 11.90 17.12
C THR A 218 -29.48 12.80 15.89
N ARG A 219 -30.62 12.70 15.21
CA ARG A 219 -31.19 13.64 14.23
C ARG A 219 -30.54 13.72 12.84
N ARG A 220 -31.41 13.44 11.86
CA ARG A 220 -31.43 13.87 10.46
C ARG A 220 -30.41 14.97 10.13
N SER A 221 -29.23 14.57 9.63
CA SER A 221 -28.31 15.48 8.95
C SER A 221 -27.61 14.76 7.80
N SER A 222 -27.97 15.21 6.59
CA SER A 222 -27.36 15.03 5.27
C SER A 222 -27.12 13.60 4.75
N ARG A 223 -27.47 13.40 3.46
CA ARG A 223 -27.31 12.19 2.65
C ARG A 223 -25.83 11.84 2.40
N GLY A 224 -25.05 11.59 3.44
CA GLY A 224 -23.70 11.05 3.35
C GLY A 224 -23.74 9.53 3.36
N CYS A 225 -23.19 8.88 2.33
CA CYS A 225 -23.03 7.43 2.27
C CYS A 225 -22.10 6.97 3.41
N ARG A 226 -22.67 6.47 4.51
CA ARG A 226 -21.92 5.81 5.58
C ARG A 226 -21.67 4.36 5.14
N SER A 227 -20.43 3.88 5.21
CA SER A 227 -20.13 2.47 4.88
C SER A 227 -20.85 1.55 5.86
N ILE A 228 -21.28 0.38 5.40
CA ILE A 228 -21.96 -0.64 6.23
C ILE A 228 -21.15 -0.96 7.49
N ASP A 229 -19.81 -0.94 7.37
CA ASP A 229 -18.89 -1.17 8.49
C ASP A 229 -19.08 -0.21 9.67
N SER A 230 -19.55 1.02 9.43
CA SER A 230 -19.83 1.99 10.51
C SER A 230 -20.96 1.57 11.44
N PHE A 231 -21.79 0.61 11.03
CA PHE A 231 -22.89 0.08 11.83
C PHE A 231 -22.48 -1.15 12.67
N TYR A 232 -21.27 -1.68 12.49
CA TYR A 232 -20.81 -2.89 13.18
C TYR A 232 -19.64 -2.60 14.12
N LYS A 233 -19.80 -2.94 15.41
CA LYS A 233 -18.67 -2.99 16.35
C LYS A 233 -17.90 -4.29 16.16
N SER A 234 -16.57 -4.22 16.13
CA SER A 234 -15.72 -5.40 16.05
C SER A 234 -15.87 -6.26 17.31
N LYS A 235 -16.26 -7.52 17.12
CA LYS A 235 -16.32 -8.57 18.16
C LYS A 235 -14.95 -9.18 18.47
N HIS A 236 -13.87 -8.40 18.35
CA HIS A 236 -12.51 -8.92 18.51
C HIS A 236 -11.86 -8.28 19.73
N CYS A 237 -11.26 -9.12 20.56
CA CYS A 237 -10.45 -8.68 21.69
C CYS A 237 -9.33 -7.77 21.20
N ARG A 238 -9.22 -6.57 21.80
CA ARG A 238 -8.20 -5.58 21.44
C ARG A 238 -6.77 -6.02 21.76
N LEU A 239 -6.60 -6.95 22.71
CA LEU A 239 -5.30 -7.46 23.14
C LEU A 239 -4.81 -8.66 22.34
N CYS A 240 -5.62 -9.70 22.20
CA CYS A 240 -5.21 -10.95 21.57
C CYS A 240 -5.85 -11.22 20.21
N GLY A 241 -6.83 -10.41 19.80
CA GLY A 241 -7.53 -10.57 18.51
C GLY A 241 -8.51 -11.75 18.45
N SER A 242 -8.73 -12.49 19.54
CA SER A 242 -9.73 -13.55 19.57
C SER A 242 -11.15 -12.99 19.47
N LEU A 243 -12.08 -13.77 18.93
CA LEU A 243 -13.50 -13.42 18.95
C LEU A 243 -14.01 -13.32 20.40
N GLY A 244 -14.76 -12.27 20.70
CA GLY A 244 -15.30 -11.93 22.01
C GLY A 244 -16.53 -11.02 21.87
N ILE A 245 -17.35 -10.94 22.92
CA ILE A 245 -18.56 -10.12 22.90
C ILE A 245 -18.23 -8.65 23.21
N ASP A 246 -17.28 -8.43 24.12
CA ASP A 246 -16.81 -7.12 24.57
C ASP A 246 -15.45 -6.73 23.98
N THR A 247 -14.93 -5.57 24.38
CA THR A 247 -13.63 -5.02 23.96
C THR A 247 -12.46 -5.97 24.26
N LEU A 248 -12.58 -6.80 25.29
CA LEU A 248 -11.62 -7.82 25.71
C LEU A 248 -12.31 -9.18 25.79
N CYS A 249 -11.57 -10.26 25.48
CA CYS A 249 -12.08 -11.62 25.67
C CYS A 249 -11.98 -12.07 27.13
N ALA A 250 -12.74 -13.11 27.50
CA ALA A 250 -12.77 -13.67 28.85
C ALA A 250 -11.36 -14.02 29.39
N ASN A 251 -10.47 -14.55 28.55
CA ASN A 251 -9.09 -14.88 28.94
C ASN A 251 -8.25 -13.64 29.29
N CYS A 252 -8.46 -12.53 28.56
CA CYS A 252 -7.79 -11.27 28.84
C CYS A 252 -8.38 -10.58 30.07
N ILE A 253 -9.68 -10.74 30.31
CA ILE A 253 -10.35 -10.23 31.52
C ILE A 253 -9.90 -11.02 32.75
N ALA A 254 -9.73 -12.34 32.63
CA ALA A 254 -9.29 -13.22 33.72
C ALA A 254 -7.89 -12.87 34.27
N ASN A 255 -7.03 -12.23 33.48
CA ASN A 255 -5.68 -11.84 33.89
C ASN A 255 -5.48 -10.31 33.76
N PRO A 256 -6.08 -9.50 34.65
CA PRO A 256 -6.12 -8.05 34.50
C PRO A 256 -4.72 -7.42 34.53
N GLN A 257 -3.82 -7.90 35.38
CA GLN A 257 -2.45 -7.37 35.49
C GLN A 257 -1.65 -7.54 34.18
N ARG A 258 -1.72 -8.74 33.57
CA ARG A 258 -1.04 -9.03 32.29
C ARG A 258 -1.64 -8.22 31.15
N SER A 259 -2.97 -8.12 31.11
CA SER A 259 -3.69 -7.33 30.11
C SER A 259 -3.37 -5.84 30.20
N LEU A 260 -3.36 -5.28 31.41
CA LEU A 260 -3.02 -3.88 31.66
C LEU A 260 -1.57 -3.57 31.27
N LEU A 261 -0.62 -4.44 31.63
CA LEU A 261 0.78 -4.30 31.21
C LEU A 261 0.92 -4.35 29.68
N ALA A 262 0.22 -5.26 29.01
CA ALA A 262 0.25 -5.38 27.55
C ALA A 262 -0.34 -4.13 26.86
N ILE A 263 -1.44 -3.57 27.37
CA ILE A 263 -2.02 -2.31 26.86
C ILE A 263 -1.05 -1.15 27.10
N HIS A 264 -0.53 -1.01 28.31
CA HIS A 264 0.38 0.09 28.67
C HIS A 264 1.69 0.05 27.86
N THR A 265 2.27 -1.13 27.67
CA THR A 265 3.47 -1.28 26.83
C THR A 265 3.19 -1.01 25.35
N ALA A 266 2.00 -1.37 24.84
CA ALA A 266 1.61 -1.02 23.49
C ALA A 266 1.37 0.49 23.33
N ALA A 267 0.69 1.13 24.28
CA ALA A 267 0.42 2.57 24.29
C ALA A 267 1.72 3.39 24.36
N THR A 268 2.61 3.08 25.30
CA THR A 268 3.92 3.74 25.42
C THR A 268 4.81 3.56 24.19
N ARG A 269 4.77 2.39 23.53
CA ARG A 269 5.47 2.18 22.24
C ARG A 269 4.89 3.06 21.14
N HIS A 270 3.56 3.16 21.08
CA HIS A 270 2.88 4.00 20.12
C HIS A 270 3.20 5.49 20.34
N GLU A 271 3.14 5.98 21.57
CA GLU A 271 3.50 7.35 21.94
C GLU A 271 4.95 7.67 21.59
N LYS A 272 5.90 6.79 21.93
CA LYS A 272 7.31 6.97 21.55
C LYS A 272 7.51 7.03 20.04
N ALA A 273 6.81 6.19 19.28
CA ALA A 273 6.87 6.22 17.82
C ALA A 273 6.33 7.54 17.25
N VAL A 274 5.21 8.04 17.78
CA VAL A 274 4.63 9.33 17.39
C VAL A 274 5.58 10.48 17.73
N MET A 275 6.10 10.54 18.96
CA MET A 275 7.07 11.56 19.38
C MET A 275 8.33 11.58 18.50
N THR A 276 8.83 10.41 18.11
CA THR A 276 10.00 10.31 17.21
C THR A 276 9.71 10.90 15.83
N LEU A 277 8.50 10.68 15.31
CA LEU A 277 8.08 11.23 14.01
C LEU A 277 7.80 12.73 14.10
N GLU A 278 7.17 13.19 15.18
CA GLU A 278 6.95 14.63 15.44
C GLU A 278 8.28 15.37 15.56
N PHE A 279 9.26 14.80 16.26
CA PHE A 279 10.62 15.35 16.33
C PHE A 279 11.29 15.43 14.95
N ALA A 280 11.11 14.41 14.10
CA ALA A 280 11.61 14.47 12.73
C ALA A 280 10.92 15.57 11.90
N CYS A 281 9.64 15.85 12.17
CA CYS A 281 8.90 16.94 11.55
C CYS A 281 9.35 18.33 12.06
N THR A 282 9.60 18.50 13.35
CA THR A 282 10.12 19.77 13.91
C THR A 282 11.55 20.04 13.47
N ALA A 283 12.36 19.01 13.25
CA ALA A 283 13.70 19.16 12.66
C ALA A 283 13.66 19.55 11.17
N CYS A 284 12.58 19.22 10.46
CA CYS A 284 12.44 19.48 9.03
C CYS A 284 11.84 20.86 8.72
N ALA A 285 10.99 21.40 9.60
CA ALA A 285 10.30 22.66 9.40
C ALA A 285 10.64 23.65 10.52
N ASP A 286 10.84 24.92 10.19
CA ASP A 286 11.09 25.95 11.19
C ASP A 286 9.89 26.12 12.14
N ARG A 287 10.14 25.99 13.45
CA ARG A 287 9.18 26.25 14.54
C ARG A 287 7.87 25.45 14.38
N ASP A 288 6.73 26.13 14.33
CA ASP A 288 5.38 25.54 14.35
C ASP A 288 4.83 25.20 12.96
N ALA A 289 5.58 25.48 11.89
CA ALA A 289 5.13 25.27 10.50
C ALA A 289 4.88 23.79 10.16
N PHE A 290 5.39 22.84 10.95
CA PHE A 290 5.10 21.42 10.77
C PHE A 290 3.64 21.07 11.04
N THR A 291 2.93 21.85 11.87
CA THR A 291 1.52 21.57 12.24
C THR A 291 0.55 21.70 11.07
N SER A 292 0.88 22.54 10.08
CA SER A 292 0.10 22.78 8.87
C SER A 292 0.66 22.07 7.62
N CYS A 293 1.69 21.23 7.79
CA CYS A 293 2.31 20.51 6.68
C CYS A 293 1.33 19.49 6.07
N ASN A 294 1.18 19.51 4.75
CA ASN A 294 0.34 18.58 3.96
C ASN A 294 1.15 17.86 2.86
N ASN A 295 2.43 17.57 3.11
CA ASN A 295 3.29 16.96 2.11
C ASN A 295 3.01 15.45 1.97
N VAL A 296 2.13 15.08 1.05
CA VAL A 296 1.80 13.69 0.68
C VAL A 296 3.04 12.89 0.23
N SER A 297 4.05 13.55 -0.33
CA SER A 297 5.29 12.89 -0.75
C SER A 297 6.22 12.58 0.43
N CYS A 298 6.02 13.20 1.60
CA CYS A 298 6.84 12.95 2.78
C CYS A 298 6.48 11.60 3.43
N ARG A 299 7.51 10.79 3.71
CA ARG A 299 7.34 9.49 4.39
C ARG A 299 6.91 9.68 5.84
N VAL A 300 7.55 10.60 6.57
CA VAL A 300 7.27 10.90 7.98
C VAL A 300 5.81 11.33 8.15
N TRP A 301 5.36 12.28 7.31
CA TRP A 301 3.99 12.77 7.33
C TRP A 301 2.94 11.66 7.12
N ASN A 302 3.17 10.75 6.16
CA ASN A 302 2.27 9.61 5.93
C ASN A 302 2.22 8.66 7.14
N HIS A 303 3.34 8.43 7.82
CA HIS A 303 3.37 7.59 9.01
C HIS A 303 2.65 8.26 10.19
N ILE A 304 2.82 9.56 10.41
CA ILE A 304 2.06 10.31 11.43
C ILE A 304 0.56 10.18 11.15
N LYS A 305 0.13 10.42 9.91
CA LYS A 305 -1.27 10.28 9.50
C LYS A 305 -1.80 8.86 9.63
N LEU A 306 -0.96 7.84 9.60
CA LEU A 306 -1.34 6.45 9.87
C LEU A 306 -1.50 6.20 11.38
N PHE A 307 -0.59 6.70 12.21
CA PHE A 307 -0.67 6.57 13.66
C PHE A 307 -1.85 7.35 14.27
N GLU A 308 -2.21 8.52 13.73
CA GLU A 308 -3.43 9.24 14.13
C GLU A 308 -4.69 8.38 13.95
N THR A 309 -4.78 7.63 12.85
CA THR A 309 -5.90 6.70 12.65
C THR A 309 -5.85 5.52 13.61
N ASP A 310 -4.69 4.96 13.89
CA ASP A 310 -4.56 3.87 14.86
C ASP A 310 -4.92 4.34 16.28
N LYS A 311 -4.50 5.55 16.68
CA LYS A 311 -4.87 6.15 17.97
C LYS A 311 -6.38 6.30 18.13
N SER A 312 -7.08 6.77 17.10
CA SER A 312 -8.55 6.87 17.12
C SER A 312 -9.24 5.51 17.35
N THR A 313 -8.61 4.41 16.92
CA THR A 313 -9.11 3.06 17.20
C THR A 313 -8.74 2.53 18.57
N LEU A 314 -7.77 3.15 19.28
CA LEU A 314 -7.28 2.74 20.59
C LEU A 314 -7.86 3.59 21.75
N SER A 315 -8.22 4.85 21.51
CA SER A 315 -8.49 5.83 22.57
C SER A 315 -9.96 6.07 22.93
N TYR A 316 -10.92 5.22 22.53
CA TYR A 316 -12.32 5.38 22.97
C TYR A 316 -12.60 4.53 24.21
N GLN A 317 -12.23 5.08 25.37
CA GLN A 317 -12.70 4.68 26.70
C GLN A 317 -13.10 5.95 27.46
N GLU A 318 -14.19 6.60 27.03
CA GLU A 318 -15.03 7.46 27.88
C GLU A 318 -16.50 7.16 27.57
#